data_AF-A0A8T3V205-F1
#
_entry.id   AF-A0A8T3V205-F1
#
_cell.length_a   1.000
_cell.length_b   1.000
_cell.length_c   1.000
_cell.angle_alpha   90.00
_cell.angle_beta   90.00
_cell.angle_gamma   90.00
#
_symmetry.space_group_name_H-M   'P 1'
#
loop_
_entity.id
_entity.type
_entity.pdbx_description
1 polymer ?
#
loop_
_entity_poly.entity_id
_entity_poly.type
_entity_poly.pdbx_seq_one_letter_code
_entity_poly.pdbx_strand_id
1 'polypeptide(L)'
;MFLINAVNALDSSNWTEAIVGYEDFKIPPEYKNPYSSDFNMYEFDEDIDVFTIRYVNPRIMDLYGYFLEHNSQIKKVNVEGHDAIHFMTYDRNDGANNSKLWFSAGDEFYYIAWRGSDITPTIKEVVKSANKSNYNKTEFYSILNNEYNNYKVVNAIESQRYDYPQNDKGHHSFVSVGSNGINFGVMS
;
A
#
# COMPACT_ATOMS: atom_id res chain seq x y z
N MET A 1 -3.94 -39.08 22.30
CA MET A 1 -5.08 -38.66 21.47
C MET A 1 -4.78 -37.24 21.00
N PHE A 2 -4.30 -37.06 19.77
CA PHE A 2 -4.04 -35.73 19.20
C PHE A 2 -5.35 -35.23 18.59
N LEU A 3 -5.91 -34.15 19.14
CA LEU A 3 -7.01 -33.40 18.53
C LEU A 3 -6.41 -32.58 17.39
N ILE A 4 -6.59 -33.07 16.17
CA ILE A 4 -6.33 -32.29 14.96
C ILE A 4 -7.51 -31.33 14.86
N ASN A 5 -7.32 -30.07 15.24
CA ASN A 5 -8.29 -29.02 14.94
C ASN A 5 -8.40 -28.92 13.42
N ALA A 6 -9.51 -29.39 12.87
CA ALA A 6 -9.86 -29.14 11.48
C ALA A 6 -10.02 -27.62 11.34
N VAL A 7 -9.09 -27.00 10.62
CA VAL A 7 -9.28 -25.63 10.13
C VAL A 7 -10.43 -25.73 9.11
N ASN A 8 -11.60 -25.22 9.46
CA ASN A 8 -12.68 -25.10 8.49
C ASN A 8 -12.17 -24.25 7.33
N ALA A 9 -12.24 -24.79 6.11
CA ALA A 9 -11.89 -24.05 4.92
C ALA A 9 -12.85 -22.85 4.80
N LEU A 10 -12.30 -21.67 4.53
CA LEU A 10 -13.07 -20.48 4.23
C LEU A 10 -13.89 -20.75 2.95
N ASP A 11 -15.21 -20.57 3.03
CA ASP A 11 -16.08 -20.68 1.85
C ASP A 11 -16.11 -19.33 1.12
N SER A 12 -15.47 -19.27 -0.05
CA SER A 12 -15.44 -18.08 -0.91
C SER A 12 -16.42 -18.14 -2.08
N SER A 13 -17.40 -19.05 -2.04
CA SER A 13 -18.36 -19.26 -3.14
C SER A 13 -19.34 -18.11 -3.37
N ASN A 14 -19.65 -17.33 -2.34
CA ASN A 14 -20.56 -16.18 -2.40
C ASN A 14 -19.85 -14.82 -2.45
N TRP A 15 -18.52 -14.81 -2.64
CA TRP A 15 -17.74 -13.60 -2.74
C TRP A 15 -17.95 -12.98 -4.12
N THR A 16 -17.98 -11.65 -4.17
CA THR A 16 -18.07 -10.91 -5.44
C THR A 16 -16.66 -10.58 -5.93
N GLU A 17 -16.54 -10.10 -7.17
CA GLU A 17 -15.27 -9.63 -7.72
C GLU A 17 -15.27 -8.10 -7.84
N ALA A 18 -14.11 -7.49 -7.65
CA ALA A 18 -13.87 -6.07 -7.92
C ALA A 18 -12.53 -5.90 -8.61
N ILE A 19 -12.49 -5.06 -9.64
CA ILE A 19 -11.28 -4.76 -10.39
C ILE A 19 -10.60 -3.56 -9.75
N VAL A 20 -9.35 -3.72 -9.33
CA VAL A 20 -8.50 -2.61 -8.84
C VAL A 20 -7.17 -2.69 -9.57
N GLY A 21 -6.83 -1.61 -10.27
CA GLY A 21 -5.70 -1.56 -11.19
C GLY A 21 -5.90 -2.57 -12.30
N TYR A 22 -4.94 -3.50 -12.38
CA TYR A 22 -4.91 -4.56 -13.39
C TYR A 22 -5.27 -5.94 -12.81
N GLU A 23 -5.82 -5.98 -11.60
CA GLU A 23 -6.08 -7.21 -10.85
C GLU A 23 -7.56 -7.34 -10.47
N ASP A 24 -8.04 -8.58 -10.50
CA ASP A 24 -9.38 -8.96 -10.03
C ASP A 24 -9.28 -9.47 -8.58
N PHE A 25 -9.93 -8.76 -7.66
CA PHE A 25 -9.97 -9.13 -6.26
C PHE A 25 -11.31 -9.74 -5.88
N LYS A 26 -11.28 -10.87 -5.18
CA LYS A 26 -12.47 -11.39 -4.49
C LYS A 26 -12.76 -10.53 -3.27
N ILE A 27 -14.01 -10.10 -3.14
CA ILE A 27 -14.52 -9.26 -2.05
C ILE A 27 -15.46 -10.10 -1.18
N PRO A 28 -15.22 -10.17 0.15
CA PRO A 28 -16.07 -10.93 1.04
C PRO A 28 -17.45 -10.26 1.18
N PRO A 29 -18.52 -11.04 1.44
CA PRO A 29 -19.88 -10.53 1.56
C PRO A 29 -20.08 -9.42 2.62
N GLU A 30 -19.21 -9.36 3.63
CA GLU A 30 -19.24 -8.32 4.66
C GLU A 30 -18.83 -6.94 4.13
N TYR A 31 -18.04 -6.90 3.05
CA TYR A 31 -17.60 -5.68 2.39
C TYR A 31 -18.27 -5.47 1.02
N LYS A 32 -19.45 -6.08 0.82
CA LYS A 32 -20.23 -5.91 -0.40
C LYS A 32 -20.83 -4.51 -0.47
N ASN A 33 -20.80 -3.91 -1.67
CA ASN A 33 -21.20 -2.53 -1.99
C ASN A 33 -20.18 -1.49 -1.49
N PRO A 34 -19.26 -1.04 -2.35
CA PRO A 34 -18.27 -0.04 -1.96
C PRO A 34 -18.91 1.33 -1.75
N TYR A 35 -18.34 2.11 -0.83
CA TYR A 35 -18.51 3.55 -0.76
C TYR A 35 -17.97 4.23 -2.03
N SER A 36 -16.80 3.79 -2.50
CA SER A 36 -16.17 4.26 -3.73
C SER A 36 -15.42 3.14 -4.42
N SER A 37 -15.51 3.07 -5.74
CA SER A 37 -14.73 2.13 -6.54
C SER A 37 -14.41 2.69 -7.91
N ASP A 38 -13.13 2.67 -8.26
CA ASP A 38 -12.62 3.04 -9.57
C ASP A 38 -11.34 2.24 -9.89
N PHE A 39 -10.66 2.58 -10.98
CA PHE A 39 -9.43 1.91 -11.38
C PHE A 39 -8.36 1.90 -10.27
N ASN A 40 -8.25 2.93 -9.45
CA ASN A 40 -7.22 3.01 -8.43
C ASN A 40 -7.63 2.34 -7.10
N MET A 41 -8.92 2.06 -6.91
CA MET A 41 -9.41 1.64 -5.60
C MET A 41 -10.71 0.86 -5.53
N TYR A 42 -10.82 0.13 -4.42
CA TYR A 42 -12.08 -0.33 -3.84
C TYR A 42 -12.10 0.09 -2.36
N GLU A 43 -13.05 0.94 -1.98
CA GLU A 43 -13.26 1.40 -0.60
C GLU A 43 -14.64 0.95 -0.12
N PHE A 44 -14.70 0.17 0.95
CA PHE A 44 -15.98 -0.23 1.51
C PHE A 44 -16.67 0.90 2.29
N ASP A 45 -15.91 1.71 3.00
CA ASP A 45 -16.38 2.75 3.91
C ASP A 45 -15.64 4.08 3.63
N GLU A 46 -16.18 5.20 4.11
CA GLU A 46 -15.48 6.49 4.07
C GLU A 46 -14.18 6.46 4.89
N ASP A 47 -14.15 5.63 5.94
CA ASP A 47 -12.94 5.31 6.68
C ASP A 47 -12.15 4.20 5.96
N ILE A 48 -11.04 4.62 5.35
CA ILE A 48 -10.16 3.75 4.57
C ILE A 48 -9.55 2.60 5.39
N ASP A 49 -9.52 2.71 6.72
CA ASP A 49 -8.99 1.68 7.59
C ASP A 49 -9.98 0.53 7.83
N VAL A 50 -11.27 0.69 7.49
CA VAL A 50 -12.28 -0.38 7.62
C VAL A 50 -11.98 -1.55 6.70
N PHE A 51 -12.00 -1.29 5.39
CA PHE A 51 -11.57 -2.22 4.35
C PHE A 51 -11.34 -1.46 3.04
N THR A 52 -10.11 -1.49 2.54
CA THR A 52 -9.74 -0.83 1.29
C THR A 52 -8.73 -1.66 0.52
N ILE A 53 -8.85 -1.69 -0.81
CA ILE A 53 -7.82 -2.20 -1.73
C ILE A 53 -7.40 -1.05 -2.63
N ARG A 54 -6.09 -0.83 -2.78
CA ARG A 54 -5.55 0.27 -3.60
C ARG A 54 -4.47 -0.17 -4.55
N TYR A 55 -4.56 0.30 -5.79
CA TYR A 55 -3.48 0.35 -6.74
C TYR A 55 -2.57 1.53 -6.42
N VAL A 56 -1.27 1.28 -6.22
CA VAL A 56 -0.37 2.31 -5.67
C VAL A 56 0.78 2.74 -6.58
N ASN A 57 1.01 2.10 -7.72
CA ASN A 57 2.15 2.44 -8.59
C ASN A 57 2.28 3.94 -8.91
N PRO A 58 1.20 4.69 -9.21
CA PRO A 58 1.32 6.11 -9.52
C PRO A 58 1.88 6.96 -8.37
N ARG A 59 1.84 6.46 -7.13
CA ARG A 59 2.24 7.16 -5.91
C ARG A 59 3.04 6.28 -4.95
N ILE A 60 3.70 5.25 -5.47
CA ILE A 60 4.34 4.22 -4.65
C ILE A 60 5.40 4.83 -3.73
N MET A 61 6.23 5.74 -4.25
CA MET A 61 7.23 6.49 -3.51
C MET A 61 6.63 7.21 -2.29
N ASP A 62 5.65 8.08 -2.53
CA ASP A 62 5.04 8.92 -1.49
C ASP A 62 4.33 8.10 -0.44
N LEU A 63 3.48 7.17 -0.88
CA LEU A 63 2.65 6.37 0.02
C LEU A 63 3.50 5.42 0.85
N TYR A 64 4.38 4.65 0.21
CA TYR A 64 5.20 3.68 0.92
C TYR A 64 6.18 4.36 1.88
N GLY A 65 6.81 5.47 1.44
CA GLY A 65 7.69 6.26 2.28
C GLY A 65 6.97 6.84 3.50
N TYR A 66 5.79 7.43 3.30
CA TYR A 66 4.96 7.92 4.40
C TYR A 66 4.61 6.80 5.40
N PHE A 67 4.18 5.63 4.91
CA PHE A 67 3.84 4.51 5.80
C PHE A 67 5.05 4.02 6.59
N LEU A 68 6.24 3.94 6.00
CA LEU A 68 7.45 3.55 6.72
C LEU A 68 7.82 4.54 7.84
N GLU A 69 7.62 5.84 7.65
CA GLU A 69 7.96 6.85 8.66
C GLU A 69 6.91 6.95 9.78
N HIS A 70 5.64 6.66 9.49
CA HIS A 70 4.53 6.92 10.41
C HIS A 70 3.98 5.66 11.08
N ASN A 71 4.53 4.48 10.79
CA ASN A 71 4.13 3.22 11.42
C ASN A 71 5.26 2.70 12.31
N SER A 72 4.95 2.45 13.58
CA SER A 72 5.93 1.93 14.55
C SER A 72 6.12 0.41 14.48
N GLN A 73 5.18 -0.31 13.84
CA GLN A 73 5.21 -1.77 13.75
C GLN A 73 5.13 -2.21 12.29
N ILE A 74 6.26 -2.72 11.78
CA ILE A 74 6.43 -3.12 10.39
C ILE A 74 7.05 -4.51 10.35
N LYS A 75 6.47 -5.42 9.56
CA LYS A 75 6.94 -6.81 9.43
C LYS A 75 6.98 -7.25 7.97
N LYS A 76 8.06 -7.92 7.58
CA LYS A 76 8.10 -8.68 6.32
C LYS A 76 7.36 -10.00 6.51
N VAL A 77 6.44 -10.31 5.62
CA VAL A 77 5.59 -11.51 5.69
C VAL A 77 5.47 -12.16 4.32
N ASN A 78 5.00 -13.40 4.29
CA ASN A 78 4.54 -14.06 3.07
C ASN A 78 3.08 -14.46 3.26
N VAL A 79 2.21 -14.03 2.36
CA VAL A 79 0.77 -14.25 2.44
C VAL A 79 0.32 -14.94 1.16
N GLU A 80 -0.08 -16.21 1.29
CA GLU A 80 -0.55 -17.02 0.16
C GLU A 80 0.41 -17.01 -1.04
N GLY A 81 1.72 -16.98 -0.81
CA GLY A 81 2.74 -16.96 -1.86
C GLY A 81 3.11 -15.56 -2.38
N HIS A 82 2.60 -14.49 -1.79
CA HIS A 82 3.04 -13.11 -2.07
C HIS A 82 3.97 -12.65 -0.95
N ASP A 83 5.19 -12.23 -1.30
CA ASP A 83 6.03 -11.44 -0.39
C ASP A 83 5.37 -10.09 -0.14
N ALA A 84 5.36 -9.66 1.12
CA ALA A 84 4.59 -8.50 1.54
C ALA A 84 5.21 -7.77 2.75
N ILE A 85 4.80 -6.51 2.94
CA ILE A 85 5.06 -5.71 4.14
C ILE A 85 3.75 -5.48 4.88
N HIS A 86 3.70 -5.91 6.14
CA HIS A 86 2.59 -5.68 7.04
C HIS A 86 2.90 -4.52 7.98
N PHE A 87 2.10 -3.47 7.89
CA PHE A 87 2.11 -2.31 8.75
C PHE A 87 0.97 -2.43 9.76
N MET A 88 1.24 -2.10 11.03
CA MET A 88 0.22 -2.01 12.07
C MET A 88 0.33 -0.66 12.78
N THR A 89 -0.81 -0.02 12.95
CA THR A 89 -0.98 1.21 13.73
C THR A 89 -2.13 1.07 14.71
N TYR A 90 -2.02 1.72 15.85
CA TYR A 90 -3.14 1.91 16.77
C TYR A 90 -3.70 3.31 16.55
N ASP A 91 -4.96 3.41 16.12
CA ASP A 91 -5.66 4.70 16.08
C ASP A 91 -6.30 4.97 17.45
N ARG A 92 -6.00 6.15 17.99
CA ARG A 92 -6.49 6.58 19.30
C ARG A 92 -7.92 7.10 19.24
N ASN A 93 -8.39 7.52 18.07
CA ASN A 93 -9.71 8.12 17.88
C ASN A 93 -10.82 7.07 17.90
N ASP A 94 -10.59 5.92 17.27
CA ASP A 94 -11.52 4.78 17.26
C ASP A 94 -11.15 3.68 18.28
N GLY A 95 -9.94 3.77 18.88
CA GLY A 95 -9.44 2.80 19.85
C GLY A 95 -9.12 1.43 19.25
N ALA A 96 -8.90 1.36 17.94
CA ALA A 96 -8.67 0.13 17.20
C ALA A 96 -7.24 0.02 16.66
N ASN A 97 -6.79 -1.21 16.44
CA ASN A 97 -5.61 -1.47 15.63
C ASN A 97 -6.06 -1.53 14.17
N ASN A 98 -5.30 -0.89 13.29
CA ASN A 98 -5.51 -0.91 11.84
C ASN A 98 -4.27 -1.51 11.20
N SER A 99 -4.49 -2.35 10.19
CA SER A 99 -3.44 -3.02 9.45
C SER A 99 -3.45 -2.60 8.00
N LYS A 100 -2.26 -2.56 7.41
CA LYS A 100 -2.07 -2.41 5.96
C LYS A 100 -1.08 -3.45 5.47
N LEU A 101 -1.41 -4.16 4.40
CA LEU A 101 -0.56 -5.17 3.78
C LEU A 101 -0.21 -4.73 2.37
N TRP A 102 1.07 -4.43 2.15
CA TRP A 102 1.64 -4.05 0.87
C TRP A 102 2.23 -5.27 0.17
N PHE A 103 1.83 -5.52 -1.07
CA PHE A 103 2.30 -6.67 -1.85
C PHE A 103 2.30 -6.33 -3.35
N SER A 104 2.83 -7.24 -4.16
CA SER A 104 2.76 -7.14 -5.62
C SER A 104 1.91 -8.27 -6.22
N ALA A 105 1.28 -7.97 -7.34
CA ALA A 105 0.50 -8.87 -8.17
C ALA A 105 0.74 -8.52 -9.64
N GLY A 106 1.12 -9.52 -10.45
CA GLY A 106 1.73 -9.26 -11.75
C GLY A 106 2.98 -8.38 -11.62
N ASP A 107 3.04 -7.29 -12.37
CA ASP A 107 4.11 -6.28 -12.32
C ASP A 107 3.77 -5.08 -11.42
N GLU A 108 2.62 -5.12 -10.77
CA GLU A 108 1.99 -3.98 -10.09
C GLU A 108 2.02 -4.14 -8.56
N PHE A 109 1.86 -3.03 -7.84
CA PHE A 109 1.85 -2.95 -6.39
C PHE A 109 0.50 -2.49 -5.88
N TYR A 110 0.11 -3.09 -4.75
CA TYR A 110 -1.15 -2.85 -4.09
C TYR A 110 -0.95 -2.77 -2.58
N TYR A 111 -1.92 -2.15 -1.90
CA TYR A 111 -2.14 -2.45 -0.49
C TYR A 111 -3.59 -2.80 -0.18
N ILE A 112 -3.78 -3.64 0.83
CA ILE A 112 -5.07 -3.87 1.49
C ILE A 112 -5.01 -3.27 2.88
N ALA A 113 -6.01 -2.49 3.28
CA ALA A 113 -6.19 -1.98 4.63
C ALA A 113 -7.40 -2.68 5.29
N TRP A 114 -7.30 -2.95 6.60
CA TRP A 114 -8.41 -3.49 7.39
C TRP A 114 -8.27 -3.15 8.88
N ARG A 115 -9.41 -3.10 9.58
CA ARG A 115 -9.44 -3.02 11.04
C ARG A 115 -9.04 -4.37 11.64
N GLY A 116 -8.04 -4.34 12.51
CA GLY A 116 -7.46 -5.49 13.19
C GLY A 116 -5.93 -5.51 13.09
N SER A 117 -5.30 -6.34 13.92
CA SER A 117 -3.86 -6.58 13.87
C SER A 117 -3.49 -7.80 13.02
N ASP A 118 -4.38 -8.77 12.91
CA ASP A 118 -4.03 -10.09 12.40
C ASP A 118 -4.36 -10.19 10.91
N ILE A 119 -3.49 -10.86 10.16
CA ILE A 119 -3.76 -11.25 8.76
C ILE A 119 -4.73 -12.44 8.80
N THR A 120 -6.02 -12.14 8.74
CA THR A 120 -7.11 -13.13 8.89
C THR A 120 -7.22 -14.04 7.66
N PRO A 121 -7.90 -15.21 7.77
CA PRO A 121 -8.22 -16.03 6.61
C PRO A 121 -8.96 -15.27 5.50
N THR A 122 -9.81 -14.31 5.85
CA THR A 122 -10.48 -13.44 4.88
C THR A 122 -9.46 -12.63 4.07
N ILE A 123 -8.55 -11.92 4.74
CA ILE A 123 -7.51 -11.13 4.07
C ILE A 123 -6.59 -12.02 3.21
N LYS A 124 -6.26 -13.22 3.68
CA LYS A 124 -5.50 -14.20 2.90
C LYS A 124 -6.19 -14.56 1.59
N GLU A 125 -7.49 -14.84 1.63
CA GLU A 125 -8.24 -15.20 0.42
C GLU A 125 -8.40 -14.01 -0.54
N VAL A 126 -8.51 -12.77 -0.04
CA VAL A 126 -8.45 -11.56 -0.89
C VAL A 126 -7.09 -11.48 -1.59
N VAL A 127 -5.97 -11.58 -0.86
CA VAL A 127 -4.62 -11.56 -1.46
C VAL A 127 -4.43 -12.67 -2.48
N LYS A 128 -4.90 -13.88 -2.16
CA LYS A 128 -4.78 -15.06 -3.02
C LYS A 128 -5.55 -14.94 -4.33
N SER A 129 -6.57 -14.10 -4.40
CA SER A 129 -7.36 -13.90 -5.63
C SER A 129 -6.60 -13.15 -6.72
N ALA A 130 -5.62 -12.32 -6.34
CA ALA A 130 -4.77 -11.62 -7.29
C ALA A 130 -3.71 -12.55 -7.92
N ASN A 131 -3.24 -12.18 -9.11
CA ASN A 131 -2.16 -12.89 -9.79
C ASN A 131 -0.89 -12.89 -8.96
N LYS A 132 -0.10 -13.97 -9.05
CA LYS A 132 1.22 -14.01 -8.43
C LYS A 132 2.10 -12.88 -8.95
N SER A 133 2.95 -12.37 -8.07
CA SER A 133 3.97 -11.41 -8.44
C SER A 133 4.92 -11.99 -9.50
N ASN A 134 5.28 -11.19 -10.49
CA ASN A 134 6.37 -11.49 -11.41
C ASN A 134 7.75 -11.22 -10.78
N TYR A 135 7.78 -10.54 -9.63
CA TYR A 135 9.00 -10.30 -8.87
C TYR A 135 9.29 -11.45 -7.92
N ASN A 136 10.55 -11.88 -7.88
CA ASN A 136 11.01 -12.70 -6.79
C ASN A 136 11.17 -11.86 -5.50
N LYS A 137 11.35 -12.55 -4.37
CA LYS A 137 11.52 -11.95 -3.05
C LYS A 137 12.54 -10.80 -3.00
N THR A 138 13.70 -10.99 -3.63
CA THR A 138 14.79 -10.00 -3.62
C THR A 138 14.40 -8.77 -4.43
N GLU A 139 13.82 -8.97 -5.61
CA GLU A 139 13.35 -7.89 -6.48
C GLU A 139 12.25 -7.06 -5.79
N PHE A 140 11.25 -7.72 -5.22
CA PHE A 140 10.16 -7.07 -4.49
C PHE A 140 10.67 -6.11 -3.41
N TYR A 141 11.53 -6.60 -2.51
CA TYR A 141 12.07 -5.74 -1.44
C TYR A 141 13.07 -4.70 -1.96
N SER A 142 13.78 -4.98 -3.07
CA SER A 142 14.69 -4.00 -3.67
C SER A 142 13.93 -2.83 -4.26
N ILE A 143 12.81 -3.06 -4.95
CA ILE A 143 11.96 -2.00 -5.50
C ILE A 143 11.45 -1.11 -4.36
N LEU A 144 10.84 -1.69 -3.34
CA LEU A 144 10.33 -0.94 -2.19
C LEU A 144 11.42 -0.14 -1.46
N ASN A 145 12.61 -0.72 -1.30
CA ASN A 145 13.75 0.01 -0.70
C ASN A 145 14.20 1.19 -1.56
N ASN A 146 14.21 1.04 -2.89
CA ASN A 146 14.55 2.12 -3.80
C ASN A 146 13.53 3.24 -3.72
N GLU A 147 12.23 2.92 -3.71
CA GLU A 147 11.15 3.89 -3.55
C GLU A 147 11.27 4.66 -2.23
N TYR A 148 11.57 3.98 -1.13
CA TYR A 148 11.80 4.65 0.15
C TYR A 148 13.04 5.57 0.14
N ASN A 149 14.12 5.17 -0.54
CA ASN A 149 15.29 6.02 -0.68
C ASN A 149 14.98 7.27 -1.51
N ASN A 150 14.21 7.14 -2.59
CA ASN A 150 13.75 8.27 -3.40
C ASN A 150 12.88 9.21 -2.57
N TYR A 151 11.93 8.67 -1.80
CA TYR A 151 11.10 9.44 -0.89
C TYR A 151 11.92 10.31 0.08
N LYS A 152 12.93 9.72 0.75
CA LYS A 152 13.80 10.49 1.67
C LYS A 152 14.53 11.63 0.97
N VAL A 153 14.99 11.42 -0.27
CA VAL A 153 15.67 12.45 -1.05
C VAL A 153 14.71 13.59 -1.38
N VAL A 154 13.51 13.27 -1.87
CA VAL A 154 12.49 14.27 -2.21
C VAL A 154 12.04 15.03 -0.96
N ASN A 155 11.71 14.34 0.12
CA ASN A 155 11.28 14.96 1.39
C ASN A 155 12.37 15.88 1.99
N ALA A 156 13.65 15.50 1.87
CA ALA A 156 14.76 16.35 2.30
C ALA A 156 14.90 17.62 1.43
N ILE A 157 14.66 17.52 0.12
CA ILE A 157 14.67 18.68 -0.78
C ILE A 157 13.48 19.60 -0.49
N GLU A 158 12.30 19.03 -0.28
CA GLU A 158 11.08 19.80 0.00
C GLU A 158 11.17 20.53 1.34
N SER A 159 11.66 19.89 2.40
CA SER A 159 11.86 20.56 3.70
C SER A 159 12.83 21.76 3.60
N GLN A 160 13.91 21.64 2.83
CA GLN A 160 14.83 22.76 2.57
C GLN A 160 14.19 23.93 1.80
N ARG A 161 13.19 23.67 0.94
CA ARG A 161 12.45 24.74 0.24
C ARG A 161 11.56 25.54 1.18
N TYR A 162 11.01 24.91 2.22
CA TYR A 162 10.18 25.58 3.22
C TYR A 162 11.00 26.33 4.27
N ASP A 163 12.25 25.92 4.52
CA ASP A 163 13.16 26.59 5.47
C ASP A 163 13.92 27.79 4.87
N TYR A 164 13.84 28.03 3.56
CA TYR A 164 14.40 29.24 2.97
C TYR A 164 13.50 30.45 3.29
N PRO A 165 14.03 31.56 3.87
CA PRO A 165 13.22 32.75 4.09
C PRO A 165 12.68 33.24 2.73
N GLN A 166 11.36 33.42 2.63
CA GLN A 166 10.66 34.04 1.49
C GLN A 166 11.00 35.54 1.36
N ASN A 167 12.29 35.86 1.34
CA ASN A 167 12.83 37.16 0.96
C ASN A 167 13.68 36.94 -0.29
N ASP A 168 13.04 36.75 -1.45
CA ASP A 168 13.31 37.65 -2.58
C ASP A 168 12.47 37.30 -3.82
N LYS A 169 12.25 38.35 -4.59
CA LYS A 169 11.43 38.41 -5.79
C LYS A 169 11.90 37.40 -6.85
N GLY A 170 11.03 36.45 -7.21
CA GLY A 170 10.89 36.00 -8.60
C GLY A 170 11.72 34.82 -9.12
N HIS A 171 12.40 34.02 -8.28
CA HIS A 171 13.10 32.82 -8.78
C HIS A 171 12.36 31.53 -8.44
N HIS A 172 11.57 31.01 -9.39
CA HIS A 172 10.99 29.67 -9.29
C HIS A 172 12.02 28.63 -9.74
N SER A 173 12.62 27.93 -8.77
CA SER A 173 13.41 26.73 -9.06
C SER A 173 12.47 25.54 -9.19
N PHE A 174 12.53 24.81 -10.30
CA PHE A 174 11.81 23.55 -10.45
C PHE A 174 12.80 22.39 -10.56
N VAL A 175 12.35 21.24 -10.06
CA VAL A 175 13.06 19.96 -10.22
C VAL A 175 12.13 19.09 -11.04
N SER A 176 12.62 18.62 -12.18
CA SER A 176 11.93 17.63 -13.01
C SER A 176 12.63 16.30 -12.84
N VAL A 177 11.88 15.28 -12.43
CA VAL A 177 12.36 13.90 -12.34
C VAL A 177 11.83 13.17 -13.57
N GLY A 178 12.74 12.79 -14.46
CA GLY A 178 12.45 11.96 -15.62
C GLY A 178 13.29 10.67 -15.61
N SER A 179 12.98 9.75 -16.50
CA SER A 179 13.56 8.40 -16.60
C SER A 179 15.09 8.34 -16.76
N ASN A 180 15.76 9.49 -16.95
CA ASN A 180 17.20 9.61 -17.17
C ASN A 180 17.94 10.38 -16.06
N GLY A 181 17.33 10.59 -14.88
CA GLY A 181 17.95 11.26 -13.73
C GLY A 181 17.45 12.68 -13.46
N ILE A 182 18.04 13.32 -12.45
CA ILE A 182 17.63 14.64 -11.92
C ILE A 182 18.17 15.75 -12.83
N ASN A 183 17.27 16.57 -13.40
CA ASN A 183 17.65 17.80 -14.10
C ASN A 183 17.32 19.02 -13.22
N PHE A 184 18.32 19.90 -13.06
CA PHE A 184 18.17 21.19 -12.39
C PHE A 184 17.99 22.30 -13.44
N GLY A 185 16.95 23.11 -13.28
CA GLY A 185 16.70 24.29 -14.11
C GLY A 185 16.40 25.52 -13.27
N VAL A 186 17.00 26.65 -13.64
CA VAL A 186 16.66 27.97 -13.10
C VAL A 186 16.04 28.77 -14.24
N MET A 187 14.79 29.21 -14.07
CA MET A 187 14.17 30.17 -14.98
C MET A 187 14.51 31.59 -14.51
N SER A 188 15.07 32.38 -15.42
CA SER A 188 15.35 33.81 -15.30
C SER A 188 14.29 34.62 -16.03
#